data_AF-A0A3A2Z3Y0-F1
#
_entry.id   AF-A0A3A2Z3Y0-F1
#
_cell.length_a   1.000
_cell.length_b   1.000
_cell.length_c   1.000
_cell.angle_alpha   90.00
_cell.angle_beta   90.00
_cell.angle_gamma   90.00
#
_symmetry.space_group_name_H-M   'P 1'
#
loop_
_entity.id
_entity.type
_entity.pdbx_description
1 polymer ?
#
loop_
_entity_poly.entity_id
_entity_poly.type
_entity_poly.pdbx_seq_one_letter_code
_entity_poly.pdbx_strand_id
1 'polypeptide(L)'
;LTLTCLLPDQIYLINNFLTSTLCKTYVSFLSSLPLATTPGKPKKGDAVRVNDRFQIEDRRFAEMLWGSTALRELVMNLEEDEEGDGVEEGEGAPRRGKGQKRTMKEIWGGEPLGLNPNIRIYRYSRGQFFARHFDMIVLTGQGKLR
;
A
#
# COMPACT_ATOMS: atom_id res chain seq x y z
N LEU A 1 -9.49 -11.37 -8.14
CA LEU A 1 -9.01 -10.58 -6.97
C LEU A 1 -9.95 -9.39 -6.82
N THR A 2 -10.15 -8.89 -5.61
CA THR A 2 -11.01 -7.73 -5.32
C THR A 2 -10.28 -6.78 -4.38
N LEU A 3 -10.70 -5.51 -4.37
CA LEU A 3 -10.18 -4.49 -3.46
C LEU A 3 -11.27 -4.17 -2.43
N THR A 4 -11.11 -4.68 -1.20
CA THR A 4 -12.09 -4.50 -0.12
C THR A 4 -11.73 -3.27 0.70
N CYS A 5 -12.70 -2.37 0.92
CA CYS A 5 -12.53 -1.22 1.81
C CYS A 5 -12.59 -1.67 3.28
N LEU A 6 -11.50 -1.48 4.03
CA LEU A 6 -11.49 -1.70 5.49
C LEU A 6 -11.75 -0.41 6.26
N LEU A 7 -11.18 0.70 5.77
CA LEU A 7 -11.41 2.04 6.29
C LEU A 7 -11.49 3.01 5.10
N PRO A 8 -12.63 3.69 4.90
CA PRO A 8 -12.81 4.58 3.76
C PRO A 8 -11.67 5.60 3.65
N ASP A 9 -11.15 5.73 2.42
CA ASP A 9 -10.09 6.69 2.04
C ASP A 9 -8.75 6.48 2.76
N GLN A 10 -8.57 5.34 3.42
CA GLN A 10 -7.40 5.10 4.27
C GLN A 10 -6.83 3.69 4.13
N ILE A 11 -7.66 2.64 4.20
CA ILE A 11 -7.17 1.26 4.23
C ILE A 11 -8.01 0.37 3.32
N TYR A 12 -7.35 -0.24 2.35
CA TYR A 12 -7.91 -1.20 1.42
C TYR A 12 -7.14 -2.52 1.47
N LEU A 13 -7.84 -3.64 1.23
CA LEU A 13 -7.31 -4.99 1.30
C LEU A 13 -7.46 -5.69 -0.04
N ILE A 14 -6.40 -6.39 -0.48
CA ILE A 14 -6.45 -7.33 -1.62
C ILE A 14 -6.14 -8.72 -1.08
N ASN A 15 -7.18 -9.49 -0.81
CA ASN A 15 -7.03 -10.84 -0.27
C ASN A 15 -6.41 -11.78 -1.32
N ASN A 16 -5.47 -12.61 -0.89
CA ASN A 16 -4.79 -13.60 -1.74
C ASN A 16 -4.12 -13.00 -2.99
N PHE A 17 -3.61 -11.77 -2.88
CA PHE A 17 -2.93 -11.08 -3.99
C PHE A 17 -1.81 -11.92 -4.63
N LEU A 18 -1.03 -12.62 -3.81
CA LEU A 18 -0.07 -13.64 -4.23
C LEU A 18 -0.62 -15.02 -3.87
N THR A 19 -0.47 -15.98 -4.77
CA THR A 19 -0.86 -17.37 -4.50
C THR A 19 0.01 -17.98 -3.41
N SER A 20 -0.50 -18.99 -2.71
CA SER A 20 0.28 -19.70 -1.68
C SER A 20 1.60 -20.27 -2.20
N THR A 21 1.61 -20.74 -3.46
CA THR A 21 2.81 -21.25 -4.12
C THR A 21 3.82 -20.13 -4.36
N LEU A 22 3.36 -18.99 -4.87
CA LEU A 22 4.22 -17.83 -5.12
C LEU A 22 4.78 -17.24 -3.82
N CYS A 23 3.97 -17.16 -2.76
CA CYS A 23 4.43 -16.77 -1.43
C CYS A 23 5.56 -17.69 -0.93
N LYS A 24 5.42 -19.01 -1.06
CA LYS A 24 6.48 -19.97 -0.66
C LYS A 24 7.76 -19.76 -1.47
N THR A 25 7.64 -19.58 -2.79
CA THR A 25 8.79 -19.29 -3.67
C THR A 25 9.48 -17.99 -3.27
N TYR A 26 8.73 -16.90 -3.04
CA TYR A 26 9.30 -15.64 -2.59
C TYR A 26 9.96 -15.76 -1.22
N VAL A 27 9.32 -16.41 -0.24
CA VAL A 27 9.93 -16.61 1.08
C VAL A 27 11.25 -17.37 0.96
N SER A 28 11.29 -18.44 0.17
CA SER A 28 12.52 -19.21 -0.06
C SER A 28 13.60 -18.35 -0.71
N PHE A 29 13.28 -17.62 -1.79
CA PHE A 29 14.22 -16.74 -2.49
C PHE A 29 14.70 -15.58 -1.60
N LEU A 30 13.78 -14.83 -1.00
CA LEU A 30 14.10 -13.66 -0.19
C LEU A 30 14.89 -14.03 1.08
N SER A 31 14.74 -15.26 1.58
CA SER A 31 15.52 -15.74 2.73
C SER A 31 17.02 -15.90 2.44
N SER A 32 17.41 -16.06 1.17
CA SER A 32 18.82 -16.18 0.76
C SER A 32 19.52 -14.83 0.56
N LEU A 33 18.75 -13.72 0.57
CA LEU A 33 19.31 -12.38 0.37
C LEU A 33 20.14 -11.94 1.58
N PRO A 34 21.21 -11.15 1.37
CA PRO A 34 22.09 -10.67 2.43
C PRO A 34 21.48 -9.46 3.16
N LEU A 35 20.41 -9.68 3.93
CA LEU A 35 19.80 -8.61 4.72
C LEU A 35 20.72 -8.20 5.88
N ALA A 36 20.80 -6.90 6.14
CA ALA A 36 21.57 -6.34 7.26
C ALA A 36 20.63 -5.79 8.35
N THR A 37 20.94 -6.05 9.62
CA THR A 37 20.19 -5.51 10.75
C THR A 37 20.31 -4.00 10.80
N THR A 38 19.17 -3.31 10.86
CA THR A 38 19.13 -1.84 10.97
C THR A 38 19.67 -1.37 12.33
N PRO A 39 20.37 -0.23 12.40
CA PRO A 39 20.88 0.28 13.67
C PRO A 39 19.72 0.66 14.61
N GLY A 40 19.74 0.11 15.84
CA GLY A 40 18.70 0.38 16.84
C GLY A 40 18.68 1.80 17.40
N LYS A 41 19.70 2.62 17.13
CA LYS A 41 19.73 4.05 17.49
C LYS A 41 19.24 4.87 16.29
N PRO A 42 17.98 5.37 16.30
CA PRO A 42 17.47 6.18 15.20
C PRO A 42 18.13 7.56 15.18
N LYS A 43 18.06 8.24 14.03
CA LYS A 43 18.35 9.67 13.96
C LYS A 43 17.24 10.45 14.69
N LYS A 44 17.52 11.69 15.08
CA LYS A 44 16.51 12.57 15.70
C LYS A 44 15.31 12.72 14.75
N GLY A 45 14.13 12.27 15.19
CA GLY A 45 12.89 12.31 14.40
C GLY A 45 12.57 11.01 13.65
N ASP A 46 13.52 10.08 13.53
CA ASP A 46 13.28 8.77 12.93
C ASP A 46 12.73 7.78 13.97
N ALA A 47 11.90 6.84 13.51
CA ALA A 47 11.46 5.74 14.38
C ALA A 47 12.57 4.71 14.61
N VAL A 48 12.59 4.18 15.85
CA VAL A 48 13.44 3.05 16.23
C VAL A 48 13.07 1.84 15.39
N ARG A 49 14.09 1.18 14.83
CA ARG A 49 13.96 -0.05 14.06
C ARG A 49 15.14 -0.97 14.31
N VAL A 50 14.87 -2.25 14.40
CA VAL A 50 15.87 -3.30 14.66
C VAL A 50 15.63 -4.53 13.79
N ASN A 51 14.90 -4.38 12.69
CA ASN A 51 14.68 -5.44 11.70
C ASN A 51 15.89 -5.61 10.78
N ASP A 52 15.97 -6.76 10.10
CA ASP A 52 16.90 -6.92 8.97
C ASP A 52 16.29 -6.26 7.73
N ARG A 53 17.14 -5.66 6.89
CA ARG A 53 16.72 -4.92 5.70
C ARG A 53 17.63 -5.22 4.52
N PHE A 54 17.02 -5.41 3.37
CA PHE A 54 17.67 -5.37 2.06
C PHE A 54 16.92 -4.37 1.18
N GLN A 55 17.63 -3.63 0.33
CA GLN A 55 17.03 -2.70 -0.60
C GLN A 55 17.71 -2.84 -1.97
N ILE A 56 16.94 -2.70 -3.03
CA ILE A 56 17.44 -2.70 -4.41
C ILE A 56 16.57 -1.80 -5.27
N GLU A 57 17.18 -1.16 -6.25
CA GLU A 57 16.46 -0.46 -7.31
C GLU A 57 16.15 -1.48 -8.43
N ASP A 58 14.87 -1.83 -8.62
CA ASP A 58 14.44 -2.76 -9.66
C ASP A 58 13.15 -2.26 -10.34
N ARG A 59 13.34 -1.42 -11.36
CA ARG A 59 12.24 -0.85 -12.16
C ARG A 59 11.43 -1.92 -12.87
N ARG A 60 12.09 -2.95 -13.41
CA ARG A 60 11.42 -4.01 -14.15
C ARG A 60 10.50 -4.81 -13.23
N PHE A 61 10.96 -5.14 -12.03
CA PHE A 61 10.13 -5.81 -11.04
C PHE A 61 8.93 -4.95 -10.62
N ALA A 62 9.13 -3.65 -10.37
CA ALA A 62 8.05 -2.72 -10.04
C ALA A 62 7.00 -2.62 -11.17
N GLU A 63 7.44 -2.52 -12.42
CA GLU A 63 6.56 -2.49 -13.61
C GLU A 63 5.79 -3.80 -13.78
N MET A 64 6.43 -4.96 -13.61
CA MET A 64 5.76 -6.25 -13.67
C MET A 64 4.74 -6.42 -12.53
N LEU A 65 5.10 -6.04 -11.30
CA LEU A 65 4.20 -6.14 -10.16
C LEU A 65 2.97 -5.24 -10.34
N TRP A 66 3.15 -4.05 -10.91
CA TRP A 66 2.07 -3.13 -11.20
C TRP A 66 1.19 -3.57 -12.38
N GLY A 67 1.80 -3.83 -13.53
CA GLY A 67 1.11 -3.99 -14.81
C GLY A 67 0.85 -5.42 -15.25
N SER A 68 1.57 -6.40 -14.69
CA SER A 68 1.38 -7.84 -15.01
C SER A 68 0.61 -8.59 -13.93
N THR A 69 0.20 -7.91 -12.86
CA THR A 69 -0.77 -8.44 -11.88
C THR A 69 -2.07 -7.65 -11.97
N ALA A 70 -3.09 -8.06 -11.19
CA ALA A 70 -4.35 -7.31 -11.10
C ALA A 70 -4.21 -5.98 -10.34
N LEU A 71 -3.04 -5.63 -9.78
CA LEU A 71 -2.88 -4.48 -8.90
C LEU A 71 -3.30 -3.16 -9.57
N ARG A 72 -2.83 -2.91 -10.80
CA ARG A 72 -3.21 -1.71 -11.55
C ARG A 72 -4.71 -1.64 -11.78
N GLU A 73 -5.32 -2.73 -12.23
CA GLU A 73 -6.76 -2.77 -12.52
C GLU A 73 -7.59 -2.54 -11.24
N LEU A 74 -7.20 -3.15 -10.13
CA LEU A 74 -7.88 -2.98 -8.83
C LEU A 74 -7.78 -1.56 -8.29
N VAL A 75 -6.60 -0.94 -8.39
CA VAL A 75 -6.38 0.43 -7.90
C VAL A 75 -7.09 1.46 -8.78
N MET A 76 -7.19 1.21 -10.09
CA MET A 76 -7.80 2.12 -11.06
C MET A 76 -9.32 1.98 -11.16
N ASN A 77 -9.86 0.79 -10.87
CA ASN A 77 -11.28 0.47 -11.04
C ASN A 77 -11.95 0.17 -9.69
N LEU A 78 -11.82 1.08 -8.72
CA LEU A 78 -12.59 1.00 -7.48
C LEU A 78 -14.10 1.08 -7.79
N GLU A 79 -14.79 -0.03 -7.55
CA GLU A 79 -16.24 -0.08 -7.46
C GLU A 79 -16.57 -0.10 -5.97
N GLU A 80 -17.38 0.86 -5.52
CA GLU A 80 -17.92 0.80 -4.17
C GLU A 80 -19.03 -0.23 -4.16
N ASP A 81 -18.87 -1.28 -3.36
CA ASP A 81 -19.98 -2.21 -3.07
C ASP A 81 -21.13 -1.39 -2.46
N GLU A 82 -22.31 -1.40 -3.09
CA GLU A 82 -23.50 -0.67 -2.65
C GLU A 82 -24.13 -1.21 -1.34
N GLU A 83 -23.48 -2.14 -0.64
CA GLU A 83 -23.98 -2.71 0.63
C GLU A 83 -23.60 -1.84 1.83
N GLY A 84 -24.14 -0.63 1.85
CA GLY A 84 -24.26 0.19 3.06
C GLY A 84 -25.73 0.22 3.49
N ASP A 85 -26.08 -0.64 4.43
CA ASP A 85 -27.41 -0.73 5.04
C ASP A 85 -27.93 0.65 5.44
N GLY A 86 -29.13 0.99 4.96
CA GLY A 86 -29.75 2.29 5.17
C GLY A 86 -30.09 2.49 6.64
N VAL A 87 -29.30 3.33 7.33
CA VAL A 87 -29.70 3.86 8.63
C VAL A 87 -30.44 5.18 8.38
N GLU A 88 -31.71 5.23 8.81
CA GLU A 88 -32.63 6.35 8.59
C GLU A 88 -32.16 7.68 9.22
N GLU A 89 -32.33 8.70 8.38
CA GLU A 89 -32.52 10.14 8.53
C GLU A 89 -32.29 10.83 9.89
N GLY A 90 -31.31 11.76 9.90
CA GLY A 90 -31.38 13.01 10.66
C GLY A 90 -31.47 14.20 9.69
N GLU A 91 -32.56 14.97 9.78
CA GLU A 91 -32.85 16.11 8.91
C GLU A 91 -31.78 17.21 9.03
N GLY A 92 -31.03 17.46 7.95
CA GLY A 92 -30.15 18.65 7.85
C GLY A 92 -28.86 18.50 7.06
N ALA A 93 -28.42 17.29 6.72
CA ALA A 93 -27.23 17.10 5.88
C ALA A 93 -27.60 17.06 4.38
N PRO A 94 -26.81 17.67 3.48
CA PRO A 94 -27.04 17.58 2.04
C PRO A 94 -27.01 16.11 1.62
N ARG A 95 -28.13 15.63 1.04
CA ARG A 95 -28.28 14.28 0.51
C ARG A 95 -27.23 14.05 -0.59
N ARG A 96 -26.19 13.25 -0.30
CA ARG A 96 -25.28 12.74 -1.32
C ARG A 96 -26.10 11.85 -2.26
N GLY A 97 -26.21 12.23 -3.53
CA GLY A 97 -26.99 11.47 -4.50
C GLY A 97 -26.52 10.02 -4.59
N LYS A 98 -27.47 9.07 -4.62
CA LYS A 98 -27.20 7.65 -4.87
C LYS A 98 -26.40 7.52 -6.18
N GLY A 99 -25.26 6.84 -6.14
CA GLY A 99 -24.54 6.39 -7.34
C GLY A 99 -23.41 7.27 -7.87
N GLN A 100 -22.91 8.28 -7.14
CA GLN A 100 -21.75 9.03 -7.63
C GLN A 100 -20.44 8.32 -7.32
N LYS A 101 -19.88 7.63 -8.31
CA LYS A 101 -18.56 6.99 -8.27
C LYS A 101 -17.50 8.06 -7.95
N ARG A 102 -16.79 7.90 -6.82
CA ARG A 102 -15.73 8.83 -6.43
C ARG A 102 -14.58 8.79 -7.43
N THR A 103 -13.98 9.97 -7.65
CA THR A 103 -12.85 10.14 -8.55
C THR A 103 -11.56 9.60 -7.92
N MET A 104 -10.58 9.24 -8.75
CA MET A 104 -9.25 8.82 -8.28
C MET A 104 -8.59 9.88 -7.39
N LYS A 105 -8.82 11.17 -7.67
CA LYS A 105 -8.30 12.28 -6.86
C LYS A 105 -8.90 12.31 -5.46
N GLU A 106 -10.17 11.94 -5.30
CA GLU A 106 -10.83 11.90 -4.00
C GLU A 106 -10.33 10.71 -3.16
N ILE A 107 -10.10 9.56 -3.79
CA ILE A 107 -9.69 8.33 -3.09
C ILE A 107 -8.18 8.33 -2.80
N TRP A 108 -7.36 8.65 -3.80
CA TRP A 108 -5.91 8.50 -3.74
C TRP A 108 -5.15 9.83 -3.58
N GLY A 109 -5.85 10.97 -3.57
CA GLY A 109 -5.22 12.30 -3.56
C GLY A 109 -4.54 12.69 -4.88
N GLY A 110 -4.65 11.85 -5.92
CA GLY A 110 -3.99 12.05 -7.21
C GLY A 110 -4.24 10.88 -8.18
N GLU A 111 -3.50 10.86 -9.29
CA GLU A 111 -3.53 9.75 -10.26
C GLU A 111 -2.44 8.73 -9.90
N PRO A 112 -2.78 7.47 -9.57
CA PRO A 112 -1.77 6.44 -9.33
C PRO A 112 -0.98 6.14 -10.61
N LEU A 113 0.34 6.28 -10.60
CA LEU A 113 1.16 6.05 -11.80
C LEU A 113 1.83 4.67 -11.85
N GLY A 114 2.06 4.07 -10.69
CA GLY A 114 2.79 2.82 -10.56
C GLY A 114 3.45 2.68 -9.20
N LEU A 115 4.39 1.74 -9.11
CA LEU A 115 5.13 1.45 -7.87
C LEU A 115 6.50 2.13 -7.89
N ASN A 116 7.00 2.47 -6.70
CA ASN A 116 8.36 2.97 -6.53
C ASN A 116 9.37 1.83 -6.86
N PRO A 117 10.35 2.05 -7.74
CA PRO A 117 11.35 1.05 -8.10
C PRO A 117 12.32 0.68 -6.96
N ASN A 118 12.37 1.46 -5.88
CA ASN A 118 13.15 1.16 -4.68
C ASN A 118 12.43 0.09 -3.84
N ILE A 119 12.70 -1.17 -4.15
CA ILE A 119 12.11 -2.34 -3.49
C ILE A 119 12.83 -2.57 -2.16
N ARG A 120 12.05 -2.68 -1.08
CA ARG A 120 12.55 -2.86 0.28
C ARG A 120 12.02 -4.16 0.87
N ILE A 121 12.93 -5.00 1.33
CA ILE A 121 12.64 -6.29 1.95
C ILE A 121 12.99 -6.16 3.42
N TYR A 122 12.06 -6.57 4.27
CA TYR A 122 12.19 -6.55 5.72
C TYR A 122 12.02 -7.97 6.26
N ARG A 123 12.91 -8.38 7.17
CA ARG A 123 12.79 -9.64 7.91
C ARG A 123 12.81 -9.35 9.41
N TYR A 124 11.91 -10.02 10.12
CA TYR A 124 11.74 -9.89 11.56
C TYR A 124 11.95 -11.25 12.22
N SER A 125 12.96 -11.33 13.08
CA SER A 125 13.14 -12.40 14.05
C SER A 125 12.50 -12.02 15.38
N ARG A 126 12.36 -12.99 16.29
CA ARG A 126 11.77 -12.75 17.62
C ARG A 126 12.48 -11.58 18.33
N GLY A 127 11.70 -10.61 18.79
CA GLY A 127 12.19 -9.41 19.49
C GLY A 127 12.58 -8.26 18.57
N GLN A 128 12.64 -8.44 17.25
CA GLN A 128 12.82 -7.34 16.31
C GLN A 128 11.49 -6.60 16.09
N PHE A 129 11.55 -5.28 15.90
CA PHE A 129 10.38 -4.43 15.69
C PHE A 129 10.75 -3.19 14.86
N PHE A 130 9.70 -2.50 14.42
CA PHE A 130 9.75 -1.14 13.88
C PHE A 130 8.70 -0.31 14.63
N ALA A 131 9.14 0.71 15.36
CA ALA A 131 8.25 1.57 16.14
C ALA A 131 7.28 2.36 15.25
N ARG A 132 6.17 2.82 15.83
CA ARG A 132 5.15 3.65 15.15
C ARG A 132 5.81 4.84 14.45
N HIS A 133 5.46 5.03 13.17
CA HIS A 133 5.93 6.12 12.33
C HIS A 133 4.91 6.45 11.25
N PHE A 134 5.17 7.54 10.53
CA PHE A 134 4.55 7.82 9.24
C PHE A 134 5.58 7.56 8.15
N ASP A 135 5.13 6.97 7.04
CA ASP A 135 5.97 6.85 5.85
C ASP A 135 6.12 8.21 5.16
N MET A 136 7.30 8.43 4.59
CA MET A 136 7.54 9.63 3.78
C MET A 136 6.79 9.51 2.45
N ILE A 137 6.09 10.58 2.08
CA ILE A 137 5.44 10.67 0.76
C ILE A 137 6.51 10.64 -0.33
N VAL A 138 6.30 9.82 -1.35
CA VAL A 138 7.13 9.80 -2.56
C VAL A 138 6.41 10.62 -3.62
N LEU A 139 6.88 11.84 -3.88
CA LEU A 139 6.39 12.66 -4.98
C LEU A 139 7.21 12.34 -6.23
N THR A 140 6.57 11.87 -7.28
CA THR A 140 7.16 11.92 -8.62
C THR A 140 7.16 13.38 -9.05
N GLY A 141 8.23 13.86 -9.69
CA GLY A 141 8.46 15.28 -10.01
C GLY A 141 7.43 15.97 -10.92
N GLN A 142 6.25 15.37 -11.14
CA GLN A 142 5.11 15.95 -11.84
C GLN A 142 4.03 16.55 -10.92
N GLY A 143 4.19 16.47 -9.59
CA GLY A 143 3.26 17.06 -8.63
C GLY A 143 3.83 18.28 -7.91
N LYS A 144 3.71 19.47 -8.52
CA LYS A 144 3.88 20.75 -7.80
C LYS A 144 2.74 20.84 -6.77
N LEU A 145 3.03 20.70 -5.47
CA LEU A 145 2.06 21.06 -4.44
C LEU A 145 1.79 22.57 -4.52
N ARG A 146 0.52 22.95 -4.61
CA ARG A 146 0.04 24.22 -4.04
C ARG A 146 -0.52 23.91 -2.67
#